data_AF-W0JRE9-F1
#
_entry.id   AF-W0JRE9-F1
#
_cell.length_a   1.000
_cell.length_b   1.000
_cell.length_c   1.000
_cell.angle_alpha   90.00
_cell.angle_beta   90.00
_cell.angle_gamma   90.00
#
_symmetry.space_group_name_H-M   'P 1'
#
loop_
_entity.id
_entity.type
_entity.pdbx_description
1 polymer ?
#
loop_
_entity_poly.entity_id
_entity_poly.type
_entity_poly.pdbx_seq_one_letter_code
_entity_poly.pdbx_strand_id
1 'polypeptide(L)'
;MRIREFKDVLEDVTDHDADPEDWRAVAGDRAGGVGEDMYLAHPRAGVFFLKTYAKNPFEVHGVGARVARNLDDEIGSFLPERESGGRFAVQSPPEDEDHAESVAKRLQTVVETHADAPTTPEDFFDDMMDALESPAFGPMEYDQYDRPDELDSLADRFDEAEKLLSEELDDLIEADEVDRGFM
;
A
#
# COMPACT_ATOMS: atom_id res chain seq x y z
N MET A 1 2.95 -9.35 -18.02
CA MET A 1 2.43 -8.37 -17.03
C MET A 1 1.62 -7.32 -17.77
N ARG A 2 0.60 -6.68 -17.16
CA ARG A 2 -0.14 -5.56 -17.77
C ARG A 2 0.06 -4.32 -16.88
N ILE A 3 0.63 -3.26 -17.45
CA ILE A 3 0.77 -1.97 -16.78
C ILE A 3 -0.57 -1.24 -16.86
N ARG A 4 -0.94 -0.59 -15.76
CA ARG A 4 -2.15 0.19 -15.59
C ARG A 4 -1.85 1.42 -14.74
N GLU A 5 -2.80 2.35 -14.68
CA GLU A 5 -2.79 3.42 -13.68
C GLU A 5 -2.78 2.84 -12.27
N PHE A 6 -2.04 3.47 -11.35
CA PHE A 6 -1.90 2.94 -9.99
C PHE A 6 -3.27 2.80 -9.27
N LYS A 7 -4.22 3.71 -9.56
CA LYS A 7 -5.58 3.65 -9.01
C LYS A 7 -6.32 2.41 -9.46
N ASP A 8 -6.23 2.05 -10.75
CA ASP A 8 -6.83 0.82 -11.28
C ASP A 8 -6.22 -0.45 -10.65
N VAL A 9 -4.97 -0.37 -10.17
CA VAL A 9 -4.34 -1.47 -9.44
C VAL A 9 -4.80 -1.51 -7.99
N LEU A 10 -4.97 -0.35 -7.33
CA LEU A 10 -5.53 -0.26 -6.00
C LEU A 10 -7.00 -0.69 -5.96
N GLU A 11 -7.78 -0.46 -7.02
CA GLU A 11 -9.13 -1.00 -7.15
C GLU A 11 -9.13 -2.53 -7.10
N ASP A 12 -8.17 -3.21 -7.73
CA ASP A 12 -8.06 -4.68 -7.60
C ASP A 12 -7.75 -5.08 -6.13
N VAL A 13 -6.94 -4.29 -5.42
CA VAL A 13 -6.62 -4.54 -4.00
C VAL A 13 -7.87 -4.40 -3.15
N THR A 14 -8.73 -3.41 -3.42
CA THR A 14 -9.95 -3.17 -2.66
C THR A 14 -11.11 -4.11 -3.01
N ASP A 15 -11.18 -4.57 -4.26
CA ASP A 15 -12.28 -5.41 -4.76
C ASP A 15 -12.02 -6.91 -4.58
N HIS A 16 -10.79 -7.29 -4.20
CA HIS A 16 -10.48 -8.67 -3.92
C HIS A 16 -11.18 -9.11 -2.63
N ASP A 17 -11.98 -10.19 -2.72
CA ASP A 17 -12.52 -10.97 -1.58
C ASP A 17 -11.38 -11.76 -0.89
N ALA A 18 -10.37 -11.00 -0.47
CA ALA A 18 -9.17 -11.40 0.25
C ALA A 18 -9.31 -10.99 1.72
N ASP A 19 -8.53 -11.63 2.59
CA ASP A 19 -8.59 -11.32 4.01
C ASP A 19 -7.90 -9.96 4.25
N PRO A 20 -8.60 -8.93 4.74
CA PRO A 20 -8.06 -7.57 4.76
C PRO A 20 -6.84 -7.41 5.68
N GLU A 21 -6.70 -8.25 6.70
CA GLU A 21 -5.58 -8.25 7.67
C GLU A 21 -4.30 -8.95 7.16
N ASP A 22 -4.39 -9.73 6.09
CA ASP A 22 -3.26 -10.53 5.57
C ASP A 22 -2.37 -9.77 4.58
N TRP A 23 -2.69 -8.50 4.31
CA TRP A 23 -1.90 -7.67 3.42
C TRP A 23 -0.63 -7.15 4.10
N ARG A 24 0.45 -7.05 3.32
CA ARG A 24 1.76 -6.56 3.76
C ARG A 24 2.34 -5.62 2.73
N ALA A 25 3.05 -4.60 3.19
CA ALA A 25 3.60 -3.58 2.31
C ALA A 25 5.09 -3.30 2.57
N VAL A 26 5.80 -2.93 1.52
CA VAL A 26 7.13 -2.31 1.60
C VAL A 26 7.11 -1.12 0.65
N ALA A 27 7.48 0.06 1.12
CA ALA A 27 7.58 1.24 0.27
C ALA A 27 8.73 2.17 0.67
N GLY A 28 9.07 3.11 -0.20
CA GLY A 28 10.13 4.08 0.02
C GLY A 28 10.44 4.85 -1.26
N ASP A 29 11.46 5.69 -1.20
CA ASP A 29 11.89 6.49 -2.36
C ASP A 29 12.23 5.61 -3.57
N ARG A 30 11.93 6.11 -4.77
CA ARG A 30 12.40 5.49 -6.01
C ARG A 30 13.93 5.44 -6.03
N ALA A 31 14.47 4.38 -6.63
CA ALA A 31 15.92 4.24 -6.85
C ALA A 31 16.50 5.39 -7.70
N GLY A 32 15.67 6.10 -8.46
CA GLY A 32 16.04 7.32 -9.16
C GLY A 32 14.82 8.14 -9.60
N GLY A 33 15.03 9.44 -9.75
CA GLY A 33 13.97 10.40 -10.13
C GLY A 33 13.07 10.78 -8.96
N VAL A 34 11.94 11.43 -9.26
CA VAL A 34 10.93 11.83 -8.27
C VAL A 34 9.91 10.71 -8.11
N GLY A 35 9.51 10.46 -6.86
CA GLY A 35 8.41 9.55 -6.53
C GLY A 35 8.82 8.42 -5.59
N GLU A 36 7.89 7.51 -5.38
CA GLU A 36 7.98 6.39 -4.45
C GLU A 36 7.70 5.07 -5.18
N ASP A 37 8.30 4.00 -4.68
CA ASP A 37 8.02 2.62 -5.04
C ASP A 37 7.28 1.94 -3.89
N MET A 38 6.30 1.10 -4.22
CA MET A 38 5.53 0.34 -3.23
C MET A 38 5.19 -1.06 -3.73
N TYR A 39 5.53 -2.07 -2.94
CA TYR A 39 5.01 -3.43 -3.08
C TYR A 39 3.88 -3.66 -2.09
N LEU A 40 2.73 -4.12 -2.60
CA LEU A 40 1.59 -4.59 -1.83
C LEU A 40 1.40 -6.09 -2.08
N ALA A 41 1.34 -6.88 -1.02
CA ALA A 41 1.31 -8.32 -1.15
C ALA A 41 0.27 -8.95 -0.23
N HIS A 42 -0.45 -9.94 -0.76
CA HIS A 42 -1.38 -10.77 0.00
C HIS A 42 -1.21 -12.24 -0.43
N PRO A 43 -1.24 -13.21 0.51
CA PRO A 43 -1.04 -14.64 0.25
C PRO A 43 -1.77 -15.17 -0.99
N ARG A 44 -3.04 -14.77 -1.15
CA ARG A 44 -3.94 -15.25 -2.21
C ARG A 44 -4.22 -14.27 -3.34
N ALA A 45 -4.03 -12.97 -3.14
CA ALA A 45 -4.38 -11.96 -4.15
C ALA A 45 -3.19 -11.70 -5.09
N GLY A 46 -1.97 -11.91 -4.57
CA GLY A 46 -0.73 -11.79 -5.30
C GLY A 46 0.13 -10.66 -4.78
N VAL A 47 1.09 -10.28 -5.61
CA VAL A 47 2.03 -9.20 -5.33
C VAL A 47 1.86 -8.14 -6.41
N PHE A 48 1.63 -6.92 -5.97
CA PHE A 48 1.40 -5.73 -6.77
C PHE A 48 2.57 -4.79 -6.57
N PHE A 49 3.07 -4.26 -7.67
CA PHE A 49 4.12 -3.25 -7.65
C PHE A 49 3.55 -1.96 -8.21
N LEU A 50 3.66 -0.89 -7.43
CA LEU A 50 3.21 0.46 -7.74
C LEU A 50 4.42 1.40 -7.76
N LYS A 51 4.40 2.35 -8.68
CA LYS A 51 5.29 3.52 -8.67
C LYS A 51 4.44 4.78 -8.75
N THR A 52 4.67 5.71 -7.84
CA THR A 52 3.86 6.94 -7.72
C THR A 52 4.71 8.18 -7.65
N TYR A 53 4.18 9.32 -8.09
CA TYR A 53 4.76 10.63 -7.81
C TYR A 53 3.66 11.63 -7.46
N ALA A 54 4.00 12.58 -6.60
CA ALA A 54 3.12 13.70 -6.29
C ALA A 54 3.34 14.82 -7.31
N LYS A 55 2.32 15.12 -8.11
CA LYS A 55 2.32 16.32 -8.97
C LYS A 55 2.18 17.58 -8.14
N ASN A 56 1.39 17.50 -7.07
CA ASN A 56 1.25 18.52 -6.03
C ASN A 56 0.74 17.84 -4.75
N PRO A 57 0.65 18.55 -3.60
CA PRO A 57 0.24 17.94 -2.32
C PRO A 57 -1.16 17.32 -2.29
N PHE A 58 -1.98 17.50 -3.32
CA PHE A 58 -3.35 16.99 -3.42
C PHE A 58 -3.54 15.98 -4.55
N GLU A 59 -2.53 15.80 -5.41
CA GLU A 59 -2.65 15.02 -6.63
C GLU A 59 -1.44 14.09 -6.78
N VAL A 60 -1.72 12.79 -6.70
CA VAL A 60 -0.77 11.70 -6.88
C VAL A 60 -1.15 10.96 -8.16
N HIS A 61 -0.15 10.73 -9.00
CA HIS A 61 -0.23 9.90 -10.20
C HIS A 61 0.74 8.74 -10.07
N GLY A 62 0.59 7.74 -10.94
CA GLY A 62 1.46 6.58 -10.89
C GLY A 62 0.99 5.46 -11.79
N VAL A 63 1.85 4.46 -11.92
CA VAL A 63 1.57 3.23 -12.63
C VAL A 63 1.72 2.05 -11.70
N GLY A 64 1.13 0.92 -12.08
CA GLY A 64 1.35 -0.31 -11.38
C GLY A 64 1.04 -1.54 -12.18
N ALA A 65 1.43 -2.68 -11.63
CA ALA A 65 1.13 -3.97 -12.19
C ALA A 65 1.14 -5.08 -11.13
N ARG A 66 0.43 -6.18 -11.42
CA ARG A 66 0.57 -7.41 -10.64
C ARG A 66 1.78 -8.20 -11.13
N VAL A 67 2.79 -8.35 -10.28
CA VAL A 67 4.07 -9.01 -10.57
C VAL A 67 4.10 -10.49 -10.19
N ALA A 68 3.29 -10.90 -9.20
CA ALA A 68 3.09 -12.31 -8.85
C ALA A 68 1.61 -12.62 -8.57
N ARG A 69 1.18 -13.86 -8.82
CA ARG A 69 -0.22 -14.28 -8.62
C ARG A 69 -0.54 -14.69 -7.18
N ASN A 70 0.46 -15.10 -6.42
CA ASN A 70 0.38 -15.47 -5.02
C ASN A 70 1.69 -15.04 -4.35
N LEU A 71 1.68 -14.95 -3.03
CA LEU A 71 2.89 -14.76 -2.23
C LEU A 71 3.49 -16.13 -1.91
N ASP A 72 4.75 -16.36 -2.30
CA ASP A 72 5.52 -17.52 -1.88
C ASP A 72 6.50 -17.16 -0.76
N ASP A 73 7.12 -18.17 -0.15
CA ASP A 73 8.05 -17.98 0.99
C ASP A 73 9.30 -17.17 0.61
N GLU A 74 9.71 -17.20 -0.66
CA GLU A 74 10.89 -16.45 -1.14
C GLU A 74 10.55 -14.96 -1.17
N ILE A 75 9.44 -14.57 -1.79
CA ILE A 75 8.98 -13.18 -1.82
C ILE A 75 8.56 -12.72 -0.42
N GLY A 76 7.89 -13.58 0.33
CA GLY A 76 7.42 -13.30 1.69
C GLY A 76 8.54 -12.97 2.67
N SER A 77 9.76 -13.45 2.41
CA SER A 77 10.95 -13.14 3.23
C SER A 77 11.41 -11.68 3.16
N PHE A 78 10.96 -10.93 2.16
CA PHE A 78 11.22 -9.49 2.01
C PHE A 78 10.09 -8.61 2.54
N LEU A 79 9.02 -9.21 3.09
CA LEU A 79 7.88 -8.46 3.61
C LEU A 79 7.93 -8.41 5.13
N PRO A 80 7.41 -7.34 5.75
CA PRO A 80 7.40 -7.23 7.20
C PRO A 80 6.55 -8.33 7.84
N GLU A 81 6.95 -8.75 9.03
CA GLU A 81 6.16 -9.65 9.86
C GLU A 81 4.99 -8.88 10.51
N ARG A 82 4.00 -9.61 11.04
CA ARG A 82 2.82 -9.02 11.69
C ARG A 82 3.21 -8.05 12.83
N GLU A 83 4.22 -8.44 13.61
CA GLU A 83 4.71 -7.66 14.76
C GLU A 83 5.62 -6.46 14.39
N SER A 84 5.89 -6.21 13.09
CA SER A 84 6.71 -5.06 12.65
C SER A 84 6.08 -3.72 13.07
N GLY A 85 6.84 -2.62 13.11
CA GLY A 85 6.36 -1.35 13.67
C GLY A 85 5.45 -0.52 12.75
N GLY A 86 5.75 -0.47 11.45
CA GLY A 86 4.98 0.32 10.49
C GLY A 86 3.67 -0.35 10.09
N ARG A 87 2.68 0.46 9.72
CA ARG A 87 1.34 0.01 9.33
C ARG A 87 0.82 0.83 8.17
N PHE A 88 0.00 0.20 7.33
CA PHE A 88 -0.77 0.88 6.30
C PHE A 88 -2.24 0.45 6.39
N ALA A 89 -3.12 1.27 5.84
CA ALA A 89 -4.52 0.92 5.66
C ALA A 89 -5.09 1.63 4.43
N VAL A 90 -5.94 0.93 3.70
CA VAL A 90 -6.78 1.49 2.64
C VAL A 90 -8.13 1.85 3.26
N GLN A 91 -8.66 3.03 2.92
CA GLN A 91 -9.91 3.51 3.49
C GLN A 91 -10.92 3.78 2.38
N SER A 92 -12.11 3.21 2.53
CA SER A 92 -13.24 3.46 1.65
C SER A 92 -14.19 4.46 2.32
N PRO A 93 -14.67 5.49 1.60
CA PRO A 93 -15.65 6.40 2.17
C PRO A 93 -16.97 5.68 2.45
N PRO A 94 -17.71 6.07 3.51
CA PRO A 94 -19.06 5.56 3.73
C PRO A 94 -19.97 5.85 2.54
N GLU A 95 -20.84 4.89 2.22
CA GLU A 95 -21.78 4.97 1.10
C GLU A 95 -22.89 6.02 1.32
N ASP A 96 -23.32 6.15 2.58
CA ASP A 96 -24.38 7.06 3.01
C ASP A 96 -24.28 7.40 4.51
N GLU A 97 -25.25 8.19 4.99
CA GLU A 97 -25.35 8.62 6.39
C GLU A 97 -25.54 7.45 7.37
N ASP A 98 -26.37 6.47 7.01
CA ASP A 98 -26.66 5.31 7.85
C ASP A 98 -25.41 4.41 7.99
N HIS A 99 -24.67 4.22 6.89
CA HIS A 99 -23.39 3.53 6.89
C HIS A 99 -22.37 4.27 7.76
N ALA A 100 -22.24 5.59 7.61
CA ALA A 100 -21.34 6.40 8.44
C ALA A 100 -21.66 6.27 9.94
N GLU A 101 -22.94 6.27 10.32
CA GLU A 101 -23.35 6.04 11.71
C GLU A 101 -22.99 4.64 12.22
N SER A 102 -23.15 3.61 11.37
CA SER A 102 -22.79 2.23 11.71
C SER A 102 -21.30 2.10 12.00
N VAL A 103 -20.45 2.60 11.10
CA VAL A 103 -18.99 2.61 11.27
C VAL A 103 -18.59 3.37 12.53
N ALA A 104 -19.17 4.55 12.77
CA ALA A 104 -18.89 5.34 13.97
C ALA A 104 -19.20 4.58 15.27
N LYS A 105 -20.36 3.89 15.35
CA LYS A 105 -20.75 3.10 16.52
C LYS A 105 -19.83 1.91 16.76
N ARG A 106 -19.40 1.23 15.69
CA ARG A 106 -18.43 0.11 15.79
C ARG A 106 -17.08 0.60 16.29
N LEU A 107 -16.55 1.67 15.69
CA LEU A 107 -15.29 2.26 16.11
C LEU A 107 -15.32 2.71 17.58
N GLN A 108 -16.41 3.34 18.02
CA GLN A 108 -16.59 3.71 19.42
C GLN A 108 -16.52 2.47 20.34
N THR A 109 -17.20 1.39 19.96
CA THR A 109 -17.23 0.14 20.73
C THR A 109 -15.83 -0.48 20.85
N VAL A 110 -15.05 -0.47 19.76
CA VAL A 110 -13.65 -0.94 19.76
C VAL A 110 -12.82 -0.12 20.74
N VAL A 111 -12.86 1.21 20.64
CA VAL A 111 -12.09 2.09 21.53
C VAL A 111 -12.46 1.89 23.01
N GLU A 112 -13.76 1.77 23.32
CA GLU A 112 -14.22 1.50 24.70
C GLU A 112 -13.70 0.14 25.22
N THR A 113 -13.77 -0.90 24.38
CA THR A 113 -13.32 -2.25 24.75
C THR A 113 -11.82 -2.29 25.07
N HIS A 114 -11.01 -1.65 24.23
CA HIS A 114 -9.56 -1.56 24.41
C HIS A 114 -9.14 -0.63 25.55
N ALA A 115 -9.97 0.34 25.92
CA ALA A 115 -9.74 1.17 27.10
C ALA A 115 -9.99 0.41 28.41
N ASP A 116 -10.92 -0.54 28.41
CA ASP A 116 -11.35 -1.28 29.61
C ASP A 116 -10.58 -2.60 29.85
N ALA A 117 -9.81 -3.08 28.87
CA ALA A 117 -9.07 -4.35 28.94
C ALA A 117 -7.59 -4.20 28.52
N PRO A 118 -6.68 -5.07 29.00
CA PRO A 118 -5.33 -5.14 28.46
C PRO A 118 -5.35 -5.42 26.95
N THR A 119 -4.60 -4.64 26.19
CA THR A 119 -4.49 -4.76 24.73
C THR A 119 -3.05 -4.54 24.25
N THR A 120 -2.75 -4.97 23.02
CA THR A 120 -1.53 -4.63 22.29
C THR A 120 -1.82 -3.57 21.22
N PRO A 121 -0.81 -2.82 20.75
CA PRO A 121 -0.99 -1.89 19.63
C PRO A 121 -1.47 -2.57 18.34
N GLU A 122 -1.11 -3.83 18.11
CA GLU A 122 -1.52 -4.62 16.94
C GLU A 122 -3.01 -4.97 17.03
N ASP A 123 -3.45 -5.58 18.14
CA ASP A 123 -4.86 -5.94 18.34
C ASP A 123 -5.78 -4.70 18.21
N PHE A 124 -5.34 -3.56 18.76
CA PHE A 124 -6.09 -2.31 18.65
C PHE A 124 -6.18 -1.80 17.21
N PHE A 125 -5.08 -1.89 16.45
CA PHE A 125 -5.06 -1.46 15.06
C PHE A 125 -5.97 -2.34 14.19
N ASP A 126 -5.86 -3.66 14.33
CA ASP A 126 -6.63 -4.62 13.53
C ASP A 126 -8.14 -4.44 13.79
N ASP A 127 -8.56 -4.41 15.06
CA ASP A 127 -9.97 -4.18 15.41
C ASP A 127 -10.49 -2.81 14.93
N MET A 128 -9.64 -1.77 14.91
CA MET A 128 -10.00 -0.46 14.36
C MET A 128 -10.21 -0.53 12.85
N MET A 129 -9.31 -1.19 12.12
CA MET A 129 -9.40 -1.30 10.67
C MET A 129 -10.60 -2.14 10.25
N ASP A 130 -10.90 -3.20 10.99
CA ASP A 130 -12.12 -3.99 10.84
C ASP A 130 -13.39 -3.16 11.10
N ALA A 131 -13.41 -2.34 12.15
CA ALA A 131 -14.54 -1.46 12.44
C ALA A 131 -14.75 -0.39 11.37
N LEU A 132 -13.67 0.06 10.72
CA LEU A 132 -13.68 0.97 9.57
C LEU A 132 -13.98 0.27 8.24
N GLU A 133 -14.17 -1.05 8.25
CA GLU A 133 -14.38 -1.86 7.04
C GLU A 133 -13.26 -1.64 6.01
N SER A 134 -12.01 -1.52 6.50
CA SER A 134 -10.84 -1.33 5.65
C SER A 134 -10.64 -2.56 4.75
N PRO A 135 -10.59 -2.40 3.42
CA PRO A 135 -10.47 -3.53 2.51
C PRO A 135 -9.05 -4.14 2.49
N ALA A 136 -8.05 -3.40 2.95
CA ALA A 136 -6.67 -3.88 3.03
C ALA A 136 -5.90 -3.08 4.07
N PHE A 137 -5.32 -3.76 5.04
CA PHE A 137 -4.46 -3.17 6.06
C PHE A 137 -3.43 -4.19 6.55
N GLY A 138 -2.39 -3.71 7.21
CA GLY A 138 -1.41 -4.60 7.82
C GLY A 138 -0.04 -3.96 8.00
N PRO A 139 1.00 -4.76 8.25
CA PRO A 139 2.34 -4.28 8.47
C PRO A 139 2.94 -3.65 7.21
N MET A 140 3.67 -2.57 7.41
CA MET A 140 4.39 -1.85 6.35
C MET A 140 5.82 -1.59 6.79
N GLU A 141 6.79 -1.91 5.95
CA GLU A 141 8.14 -1.37 6.05
C GLU A 141 8.21 -0.09 5.19
N TYR A 142 8.59 1.02 5.80
CA TYR A 142 8.68 2.31 5.14
C TYR A 142 9.76 3.16 5.76
N ASP A 143 10.68 3.65 4.92
CA ASP A 143 11.61 4.71 5.30
C ASP A 143 11.19 6.01 4.61
N GLN A 144 10.96 7.05 5.42
CA GLN A 144 10.50 8.36 4.98
C GLN A 144 11.63 9.27 4.47
N TYR A 145 12.89 8.83 4.59
CA TYR A 145 14.07 9.57 4.18
C TYR A 145 14.99 8.79 3.24
N ASP A 146 14.69 7.50 3.03
CA ASP A 146 15.52 6.60 2.24
C ASP A 146 14.69 5.45 1.67
N ARG A 147 15.37 4.50 1.06
CA ARG A 147 14.80 3.29 0.50
C ARG A 147 15.18 2.08 1.37
N PRO A 148 14.22 1.28 1.87
CA PRO A 148 14.52 0.05 2.61
C PRO A 148 15.29 -0.99 1.77
N ASP A 149 16.21 -1.75 2.37
CA ASP A 149 16.98 -2.81 1.71
C ASP A 149 16.08 -3.90 1.11
N GLU A 150 14.94 -4.17 1.76
CA GLU A 150 13.92 -5.10 1.29
C GLU A 150 13.28 -4.62 -0.02
N LEU A 151 13.13 -3.31 -0.19
CA LEU A 151 12.57 -2.71 -1.40
C LEU A 151 13.53 -2.85 -2.58
N ASP A 152 14.83 -2.69 -2.35
CA ASP A 152 15.87 -2.98 -3.34
C ASP A 152 15.89 -4.46 -3.73
N SER A 153 15.79 -5.35 -2.74
CA SER A 153 15.75 -6.80 -2.96
C SER A 153 14.55 -7.22 -3.81
N LEU A 154 13.38 -6.61 -3.57
CA LEU A 154 12.17 -6.82 -4.38
C LEU A 154 12.33 -6.25 -5.79
N ALA A 155 12.92 -5.06 -5.95
CA ALA A 155 13.20 -4.47 -7.26
C ALA A 155 14.15 -5.34 -8.10
N ASP A 156 15.21 -5.88 -7.49
CA ASP A 156 16.13 -6.83 -8.14
C ASP A 156 15.41 -8.12 -8.55
N ARG A 157 14.51 -8.62 -7.70
CA ARG A 157 13.72 -9.82 -7.99
C ARG A 157 12.77 -9.61 -9.17
N PHE A 158 12.18 -8.43 -9.28
CA PHE A 158 11.23 -8.05 -10.33
C PHE A 158 11.83 -7.05 -11.33
N ASP A 159 13.12 -7.20 -11.68
CA ASP A 159 13.88 -6.28 -12.54
C ASP A 159 13.21 -5.93 -13.88
N GLU A 160 12.52 -6.89 -14.51
CA GLU A 160 11.74 -6.62 -15.73
C GLU A 160 10.58 -5.67 -15.46
N ALA A 161 9.86 -5.85 -14.35
CA ALA A 161 8.76 -4.99 -13.97
C ALA A 161 9.26 -3.60 -13.52
N GLU A 162 10.39 -3.57 -12.80
CA GLU A 162 11.08 -2.35 -12.39
C GLU A 162 11.39 -1.45 -13.58
N LYS A 163 12.05 -2.00 -14.60
CA LYS A 163 12.41 -1.24 -15.81
C LYS A 163 11.19 -0.72 -16.54
N LEU A 164 10.21 -1.59 -16.80
CA LEU A 164 9.02 -1.22 -17.55
C LEU A 164 8.16 -0.18 -16.83
N LEU A 165 7.94 -0.32 -15.51
CA LEU A 165 7.16 0.65 -14.75
C LEU A 165 7.92 1.97 -14.60
N SER A 166 9.25 1.95 -14.48
CA SER A 166 10.05 3.17 -14.42
C SER A 166 10.02 3.94 -15.73
N GLU A 167 10.14 3.27 -16.89
CA GLU A 167 9.99 3.91 -18.20
C GLU A 167 8.62 4.60 -18.36
N GLU A 168 7.53 3.90 -18.00
CA GLU A 168 6.17 4.47 -18.11
C GLU A 168 5.93 5.61 -17.10
N LEU A 169 6.48 5.52 -15.88
CA LEU A 169 6.36 6.59 -14.89
C LEU A 169 7.13 7.84 -15.33
N ASP A 170 8.32 7.68 -15.89
CA ASP A 170 9.14 8.79 -16.36
C ASP A 170 8.45 9.56 -17.49
N ASP A 171 7.80 8.85 -18.44
CA ASP A 171 6.96 9.47 -19.47
C ASP A 171 5.80 10.30 -18.87
N LEU A 172 5.16 9.82 -17.80
CA LEU A 172 4.12 10.57 -17.08
C LEU A 172 4.68 11.81 -16.38
N ILE A 173 5.82 11.70 -15.71
CA ILE A 173 6.49 12.80 -15.00
C ILE A 173 6.90 13.89 -15.98
N GLU A 174 7.46 13.51 -17.13
CA GLU A 174 7.83 14.44 -18.19
C GLU A 174 6.61 15.18 -18.75
N ALA A 175 5.51 14.46 -18.97
CA ALA A 175 4.26 15.04 -19.46
C ALA A 175 3.66 16.05 -18.47
N ASP A 176 3.79 15.80 -17.17
CA ASP A 176 3.30 16.68 -16.11
C ASP A 176 4.31 17.76 -15.68
N GLU A 177 5.49 17.80 -16.29
CA GLU A 177 6.57 18.77 -16.06
C GLU A 177 7.02 18.84 -14.58
N VAL A 178 6.88 17.75 -13.81
CA VAL A 178 7.18 17.71 -12.37
C VAL A 178 8.67 17.70 -12.08
N ASP A 179 9.48 17.11 -12.96
CA ASP A 179 10.95 17.06 -12.82
C ASP A 179 11.67 18.33 -13.33
N ARG A 180 10.91 19.41 -13.58
CA ARG A 180 11.50 20.71 -13.96
C ARG A 180 11.68 21.58 -12.73
N GLY A 181 12.78 21.38 -12.02
CA GLY A 181 13.22 22.29 -10.98
C GLY A 181 13.36 23.73 -11.51
N PHE A 182 13.08 24.72 -10.66
CA PHE A 182 13.38 26.12 -10.97
C PHE A 182 14.87 26.27 -11.30
N MET A 183 15.18 26.63 -12.56
CA MET A 183 16.52 27.02 -12.99
C MET A 183 16.85 28.47 -12.60
#